data_AF-F3FY29-F1
#
_entry.id   AF-F3FY29-F1
#
_cell.length_a   1.000
_cell.length_b   1.000
_cell.length_c   1.000
_cell.angle_alpha   90.00
_cell.angle_beta   90.00
_cell.angle_gamma   90.00
#
_symmetry.space_group_name_H-M   'P 1'
#
loop_
_entity.id
_entity.type
_entity.pdbx_description
1 polymer ?
#
loop_
_entity_poly.entity_id
_entity_poly.type
_entity_poly.pdbx_seq_one_letter_code
_entity_poly.pdbx_strand_id
1 'polypeptide(L)' 'ALQNIIEAPVHVLGVSKKEALEKAEHYLAKVGVSHRKDAYPGHMSGGEQQRVAIARA' A
#
# COMPACT_ATOMS: atom_id res chain seq x y z
N ALA A 1 0.38 -5.02 -3.48
CA ALA A 1 0.91 -3.87 -2.72
C ALA A 1 -0.08 -3.41 -1.65
N LEU A 2 -1.36 -3.34 -1.99
CA LEU A 2 -2.41 -2.72 -1.18
C LEU A 2 -2.58 -3.41 0.19
N GLN A 3 -2.55 -4.74 0.23
CA GLN A 3 -2.62 -5.52 1.48
C GLN A 3 -1.47 -5.17 2.47
N ASN A 4 -0.26 -4.95 1.95
CA ASN A 4 0.90 -4.60 2.77
C ASN A 4 0.79 -3.19 3.40
N ILE A 5 0.10 -2.27 2.72
CA ILE A 5 -0.10 -0.89 3.18
C ILE A 5 -1.18 -0.83 4.25
N ILE A 6 -2.26 -1.63 4.11
CA ILE A 6 -3.39 -1.62 5.05
C ILE A 6 -3.20 -2.49 6.28
N GLU A 7 -2.23 -3.40 6.29
CA GLU A 7 -2.02 -4.36 7.39
C GLU A 7 -1.86 -3.65 8.75
N ALA A 8 -0.95 -2.68 8.84
CA ALA A 8 -0.71 -1.95 10.09
C ALA A 8 -1.87 -1.01 10.48
N PRO A 9 -2.44 -0.18 9.59
CA PRO A 9 -3.62 0.62 9.90
C PRO A 9 -4.80 -0.19 10.45
N VAL A 10 -5.08 -1.35 9.86
CA VAL A 10 -6.21 -2.19 10.28
C VAL A 10 -5.91 -2.93 11.58
N HIS A 11 -4.77 -3.62 11.66
CA HIS A 11 -4.49 -4.53 12.77
C HIS A 11 -3.84 -3.85 13.98
N VAL A 12 -3.11 -2.75 13.79
CA VAL A 12 -2.39 -2.05 14.87
C VAL A 12 -3.15 -0.79 15.30
N LEU A 13 -3.62 0.00 14.34
CA LEU A 13 -4.29 1.28 14.63
C LEU A 13 -5.82 1.17 14.73
N GLY A 14 -6.40 0.00 14.46
CA GLY A 14 -7.85 -0.24 14.54
C GLY A 14 -8.66 0.52 13.49
N VAL A 15 -8.02 1.01 12.42
CA VAL A 15 -8.69 1.72 11.33
C VAL A 15 -9.59 0.76 10.57
N SER A 16 -10.78 1.21 10.18
CA SER A 16 -11.68 0.37 9.39
C SER A 16 -11.01 -0.06 8.09
N LYS A 17 -11.23 -1.31 7.68
CA LYS A 17 -10.65 -1.83 6.42
C LYS A 17 -10.99 -0.93 5.22
N LYS A 18 -12.20 -0.37 5.18
CA LYS A 18 -12.63 0.54 4.11
C LYS A 18 -11.77 1.82 4.08
N GLU A 19 -11.59 2.48 5.22
CA GLU A 19 -10.79 3.70 5.31
C GLU A 19 -9.31 3.43 5.00
N ALA A 20 -8.78 2.30 5.46
CA ALA A 20 -7.42 1.88 5.14
C ALA A 20 -7.23 1.65 3.63
N LEU A 21 -8.22 1.03 2.96
CA LEU A 21 -8.20 0.83 1.51
C LEU A 21 -8.19 2.17 0.76
N GLU A 22 -9.07 3.11 1.11
CA GLU A 22 -9.14 4.43 0.48
C GLU A 22 -7.81 5.20 0.61
N LYS A 23 -7.22 5.18 1.81
CA LYS A 23 -5.89 5.79 2.06
C LYS A 23 -4.79 5.10 1.27
N ALA A 24 -4.77 3.77 1.24
CA ALA A 24 -3.76 3.02 0.51
C ALA A 24 -3.82 3.27 -1.00
N GLU A 25 -5.02 3.34 -1.59
CA GLU A 25 -5.20 3.68 -3.00
C GLU A 25 -4.71 5.10 -3.31
N HIS A 26 -5.04 6.06 -2.43
CA HIS A 26 -4.55 7.44 -2.55
C HIS A 26 -3.02 7.50 -2.52
N TYR A 27 -2.36 6.84 -1.56
CA TYR A 27 -0.90 6.87 -1.45
C TYR A 27 -0.22 6.14 -2.61
N LEU A 28 -0.75 5.00 -3.06
CA LEU A 28 -0.26 4.28 -4.24
C LEU A 28 -0.33 5.14 -5.50
N ALA A 29 -1.38 5.97 -5.65
CA ALA A 29 -1.49 6.92 -6.75
C ALA A 29 -0.45 8.03 -6.64
N LYS A 30 -0.26 8.58 -5.44
CA LYS A 30 0.74 9.62 -5.17
C LYS A 30 2.17 9.16 -5.49
N VAL A 31 2.50 7.89 -5.25
CA VAL A 31 3.81 7.32 -5.55
C VAL A 31 3.89 6.60 -6.91
N GLY A 32 2.86 6.72 -7.75
CA GLY A 32 2.87 6.20 -9.13
C GLY A 32 2.92 4.67 -9.25
N VAL A 33 2.42 3.93 -8.26
CA VAL A 33 2.38 2.44 -8.26
C VAL A 33 0.97 1.87 -8.11
N SER A 34 -0.08 2.66 -8.38
CA SER A 34 -1.48 2.18 -8.38
C SER A 34 -1.72 0.97 -9.28
N HIS A 35 -1.02 0.88 -10.42
CA HIS A 35 -1.10 -0.26 -11.35
C HIS A 35 -0.59 -1.58 -10.75
N ARG A 36 0.02 -1.54 -9.56
CA ARG A 36 0.56 -2.69 -8.82
C ARG A 36 -0.18 -2.95 -7.52
N LYS A 37 -1.38 -2.38 -7.36
CA LYS A 37 -2.20 -2.56 -6.16
C LYS A 37 -2.34 -4.03 -5.75
N ASP A 38 -2.54 -4.93 -6.71
CA ASP A 38 -2.74 -6.37 -6.48
C ASP A 38 -1.44 -7.19 -6.59
N ALA A 39 -0.30 -6.56 -6.90
CA ALA A 39 0.96 -7.27 -7.06
C ALA A 39 1.52 -7.76 -5.72
N TYR A 40 1.96 -9.01 -5.65
CA TYR A 40 2.75 -9.51 -4.53
C TYR A 40 4.13 -8.82 -4.48
N PRO A 41 4.74 -8.62 -3.30
CA PRO A 41 6.02 -7.92 -3.17
C PRO A 41 7.12 -8.47 -4.10
N GLY A 42 7.21 -9.81 -4.22
CA GLY A 42 8.19 -10.46 -5.10
C GLY A 42 8.00 -10.22 -6.60
N HIS A 43 6.84 -9.70 -7.01
CA HIS A 43 6.58 -9.33 -8.40
C HIS A 43 6.92 -7.87 -8.71
N MET A 44 7.30 -7.07 -7.71
CA MET A 44 7.63 -5.64 -7.86
C MET A 44 9.14 -5.46 -7.99
N SER A 45 9.57 -4.57 -8.91
CA SER A 45 10.97 -4.13 -8.98
C SER A 45 11.40 -3.46 -7.68
N GLY A 46 12.71 -3.42 -7.40
CA GLY A 46 13.23 -2.77 -6.18
C GLY A 46 12.77 -1.32 -6.02
N GLY A 47 12.72 -0.54 -7.11
CA GLY A 47 12.21 0.82 -7.10
C GLY A 47 10.71 0.92 -6.80
N GLU A 48 9.91 -0.03 -7.30
CA GLU A 48 8.48 -0.10 -6.95
C GLU A 48 8.28 -0.49 -5.48
N GLN A 49 9.06 -1.43 -4.95
CA GLN A 49 9.01 -1.82 -3.54
C GLN A 49 9.37 -0.65 -2.62
N GLN A 50 10.41 0.13 -2.97
CA GLN A 50 10.78 1.34 -2.22
C GLN A 50 9.64 2.36 -2.21
N ARG A 51 8.98 2.58 -3.35
CA ARG A 51 7.81 3.49 -3.43
C ARG A 51 6.63 3.00 -2.59
N VAL A 52 6.37 1.69 -2.55
CA VAL A 52 5.36 1.10 -1.66
C VAL A 52 5.74 1.27 -0.19
N ALA A 53 7.01 1.12 0.18
CA ALA A 53 7.48 1.35 1.54
C ALA A 53 7.27 2.81 1.98
N ILE A 54 7.52 3.78 1.08
CA ILE A 54 7.24 5.20 1.32
C ILE A 54 5.74 5.44 1.49
N ALA A 55 4.88 4.75 0.73
CA ALA A 55 3.42 4.85 0.85
C ALA A 55 2.87 4.24 2.15
N ARG A 56 3.64 3.39 2.84
CA ARG A 56 3.28 2.75 4.11
C ARG A 56 3.69 3.56 5.34
N ALA A 57 4.75 4.37 5.24
CA ALA A 57 5.31 5.16 6.34
C ALA A 57 4.42 6.35 6.70
#